data_AF-G7TEW7-F1
#
_entry.id   AF-G7TEW7-F1
#
_cell.length_a   1.000
_cell.length_b   1.000
_cell.length_c   1.000
_cell.angle_alpha   90.00
_cell.angle_beta   90.00
_cell.angle_gamma   90.00
#
_symmetry.space_group_name_H-M   'P 1'
#
loop_
_entity.id
_entity.type
_entity.pdbx_description
1 polymer ?
#
loop_
_entity_poly.entity_id
_entity_poly.type
_entity_poly.pdbx_seq_one_letter_code
_entity_poly.pdbx_strand_id
1 'polypeptide(L)'
;MTSPVHFALTLGLGAWLQDALKPPLPAPMLLAWIELAGGGIACLGLALAVSCFVLFARRRTTIMPSGHPSRLVLDGPYRFTRNPMYLALVLSYVGLCLQLGLLWAVALVPLPWLALQLYVIPFEEARLRAEFGLHYSDYCARVRRWL
;
A
#
# COMPACT_ATOMS: atom_id res chain seq x y z
N MET A 1 2.22 15.63 0.28
CA MET A 1 1.82 14.77 -0.85
C MET A 1 3.02 13.94 -1.27
N THR A 2 3.30 12.85 -0.57
CA THR A 2 4.29 11.87 -1.02
C THR A 2 3.66 11.07 -2.15
N SER A 3 3.96 11.47 -3.37
CA SER A 3 3.53 10.77 -4.58
C SER A 3 3.96 9.28 -4.52
N PRO A 4 3.23 8.36 -5.20
CA PRO A 4 3.65 6.97 -5.45
C PRO A 4 5.06 6.81 -6.03
N VAL A 5 5.70 7.92 -6.39
CA VAL A 5 7.12 8.06 -6.78
C VAL A 5 8.07 7.24 -5.93
N HIS A 6 7.93 7.17 -4.60
CA HIS A 6 8.87 6.39 -3.78
C HIS A 6 8.88 4.90 -4.14
N PHE A 7 7.71 4.32 -4.41
CA PHE A 7 7.58 2.94 -4.86
C PHE A 7 8.16 2.73 -6.26
N ALA A 8 7.91 3.67 -7.18
CA ALA A 8 8.47 3.62 -8.52
C ALA A 8 10.01 3.75 -8.51
N LEU A 9 10.54 4.63 -7.68
CA LEU A 9 11.98 4.81 -7.50
C LEU A 9 12.64 3.56 -6.92
N THR A 10 12.06 2.97 -5.87
CA THR A 10 12.62 1.75 -5.27
C THR A 10 12.48 0.55 -6.20
N LEU A 11 11.42 0.47 -7.02
CA LEU A 11 11.31 -0.54 -8.08
C LEU A 11 12.39 -0.37 -9.14
N GLY A 12 12.55 0.85 -9.67
CA GLY A 12 13.54 1.15 -10.70
C GLY A 12 14.97 0.91 -10.21
N LEU A 13 15.28 1.36 -8.99
CA LEU A 13 16.57 1.09 -8.34
C LEU A 13 16.78 -0.41 -8.10
N GLY A 14 15.75 -1.12 -7.62
CA GLY A 14 15.81 -2.57 -7.41
C GLY A 14 16.03 -3.34 -8.72
N ALA A 15 15.35 -2.96 -9.80
CA ALA A 15 15.54 -3.54 -11.12
C ALA A 15 16.95 -3.27 -11.67
N TRP A 16 17.43 -2.04 -11.53
CA TRP A 16 18.80 -1.67 -11.92
C TRP A 16 19.85 -2.44 -11.12
N LEU A 17 19.69 -2.57 -9.79
CA LEU A 17 20.58 -3.37 -8.94
C LEU A 17 20.54 -4.86 -9.31
N GLN A 18 19.37 -5.39 -9.65
CA GLN A 18 19.22 -6.78 -10.10
C GLN A 18 20.01 -7.05 -11.38
N ASP A 19 19.94 -6.16 -12.36
CA ASP A 19 20.69 -6.29 -13.62
C ASP A 19 22.19 -6.03 -13.44
N ALA A 20 22.56 -5.04 -12.60
CA ALA A 20 23.96 -4.69 -12.35
C ALA A 20 24.70 -5.74 -11.53
N LEU A 21 24.08 -6.28 -10.48
CA LEU A 21 24.72 -7.21 -9.54
C LEU A 21 24.48 -8.68 -9.86
N LYS A 22 23.46 -9.00 -10.67
CA LYS A 22 23.09 -10.36 -11.10
C LYS A 22 23.19 -11.39 -9.97
N PRO A 23 22.51 -11.15 -8.82
CA PRO A 23 22.61 -12.07 -7.70
C PRO A 23 22.10 -13.45 -8.14
N PRO A 24 22.64 -14.54 -7.56
CA PRO A 24 22.20 -15.88 -7.89
C PRO A 24 20.71 -16.01 -7.55
N LEU A 25 19.91 -16.33 -8.57
CA LEU A 25 18.49 -16.61 -8.39
C LEU A 25 18.29 -18.03 -7.83
N PRO A 26 17.17 -18.28 -7.13
CA PRO A 26 16.80 -19.63 -6.71
C PRO A 26 16.70 -20.60 -7.89
N ALA A 27 16.66 -21.90 -7.58
CA ALA A 27 16.42 -22.94 -8.59
C ALA A 27 15.15 -22.62 -9.42
N PRO A 28 15.12 -22.88 -10.74
CA PRO A 28 14.03 -22.44 -11.62
C PRO A 28 12.63 -22.83 -11.16
N MET A 29 12.47 -24.04 -10.61
CA MET A 29 11.19 -24.51 -10.06
C MET A 29 10.73 -23.65 -8.87
N LEU A 30 11.63 -23.36 -7.93
CA LEU A 30 11.30 -22.53 -6.76
C LEU A 30 11.00 -21.09 -7.18
N LEU A 31 11.77 -20.55 -8.14
CA LEU A 31 11.52 -19.22 -8.68
C LEU A 31 10.12 -19.12 -9.32
N ALA A 32 9.70 -20.11 -10.10
CA ALA A 32 8.37 -20.12 -10.71
C ALA A 32 7.23 -20.10 -9.67
N TRP A 33 7.39 -20.82 -8.56
CA TRP A 33 6.43 -20.77 -7.44
C TRP A 33 6.42 -19.41 -6.73
N ILE A 34 7.58 -18.79 -6.55
CA ILE A 34 7.70 -17.44 -5.98
C ILE A 34 7.00 -16.43 -6.89
N GLU A 35 7.22 -16.51 -8.20
CA GLU A 35 6.63 -15.60 -9.18
C GLU A 35 5.10 -15.76 -9.22
N LEU A 36 4.60 -17.01 -9.21
CA LEU A 36 3.17 -17.30 -9.16
C LEU A 36 2.53 -16.80 -7.87
N ALA A 37 3.15 -17.04 -6.72
CA ALA A 37 2.70 -16.52 -5.44
C ALA A 37 2.71 -14.98 -5.42
N GLY A 38 3.76 -14.37 -6.00
CA GLY A 38 3.87 -12.93 -6.20
C GLY A 38 2.70 -12.35 -7.00
N GLY A 39 2.36 -12.98 -8.14
CA GLY A 39 1.20 -12.61 -8.93
C GLY A 39 -0.12 -12.73 -8.15
N GLY A 40 -0.27 -13.79 -7.34
CA GLY A 40 -1.42 -13.95 -6.44
C GLY A 40 -1.53 -12.82 -5.41
N ILE A 41 -0.42 -12.46 -4.77
CA ILE A 41 -0.34 -11.34 -3.80
C ILE A 41 -0.65 -10.01 -4.51
N ALA A 42 -0.13 -9.80 -5.72
CA ALA A 42 -0.37 -8.59 -6.49
C ALA A 42 -1.85 -8.40 -6.82
N CYS A 43 -2.50 -9.49 -7.27
CA CYS A 43 -3.93 -9.54 -7.53
C CYS A 43 -4.77 -9.31 -6.27
N LEU A 44 -4.37 -9.85 -5.13
CA LEU A 44 -5.05 -9.60 -3.85
C LEU A 44 -4.97 -8.13 -3.45
N GLY A 45 -3.79 -7.51 -3.57
CA GLY A 45 -3.60 -6.08 -3.36
C GLY A 45 -4.49 -5.25 -4.30
N LEU A 46 -4.54 -5.62 -5.59
CA LEU A 46 -5.37 -4.92 -6.57
C LEU A 46 -6.86 -5.06 -6.26
N ALA A 47 -7.32 -6.25 -5.89
CA ALA A 47 -8.70 -6.49 -5.49
C ALA A 47 -9.08 -5.66 -4.25
N LEU A 48 -8.17 -5.56 -3.27
CA LEU A 48 -8.35 -4.70 -2.09
C LEU A 48 -8.43 -3.22 -2.48
N ALA A 49 -7.55 -2.74 -3.37
CA ALA A 49 -7.59 -1.37 -3.89
C ALA A 49 -8.92 -1.08 -4.58
N VAL A 50 -9.34 -1.94 -5.52
CA VAL A 50 -10.63 -1.83 -6.23
C VAL A 50 -11.78 -1.80 -5.24
N SER A 51 -11.78 -2.64 -4.20
CA SER A 51 -12.83 -2.64 -3.18
C SER A 51 -12.92 -1.30 -2.44
N CYS A 52 -11.78 -0.65 -2.15
CA CYS A 52 -11.73 0.69 -1.56
C CYS A 52 -12.28 1.75 -2.53
N PHE A 53 -11.87 1.71 -3.80
CA PHE A 53 -12.38 2.64 -4.83
C PHE A 53 -13.89 2.52 -5.02
N VAL A 54 -14.41 1.28 -5.11
CA VAL A 54 -15.85 1.02 -5.22
C VAL A 54 -16.59 1.53 -4.00
N LEU A 55 -16.05 1.34 -2.79
CA LEU A 55 -16.66 1.84 -1.57
C LEU A 55 -16.76 3.38 -1.58
N PHE A 56 -15.68 4.07 -1.93
CA PHE A 56 -15.69 5.54 -2.02
C PHE A 56 -16.64 6.06 -3.10
N ALA A 57 -16.66 5.41 -4.28
CA ALA A 57 -17.59 5.74 -5.35
C ALA A 57 -19.06 5.58 -4.90
N ARG A 58 -19.39 4.47 -4.22
CA ARG A 58 -20.73 4.22 -3.66
C ARG A 58 -21.13 5.23 -2.59
N ARG A 59 -20.17 5.69 -1.78
CA ARG A 59 -20.41 6.68 -0.73
C ARG A 59 -20.40 8.13 -1.23
N ARG A 60 -20.11 8.37 -2.53
CA ARG A 60 -19.95 9.71 -3.14
C ARG A 60 -18.99 10.61 -2.35
N THR A 61 -17.98 10.01 -1.73
CA THR A 61 -16.95 10.70 -0.96
C THR A 61 -15.68 10.76 -1.81
N THR A 62 -15.05 11.92 -1.87
CA THR A 62 -13.84 12.17 -2.66
C THR A 62 -12.66 11.35 -2.14
N ILE A 63 -11.94 10.69 -3.06
CA ILE A 63 -10.69 9.96 -2.79
C ILE A 63 -9.48 10.92 -2.79
N MET A 64 -9.70 12.19 -3.15
CA MET A 64 -8.62 13.15 -3.33
C MET A 64 -7.98 13.55 -1.99
N PRO A 65 -6.65 13.38 -1.83
CA PRO A 65 -5.90 13.90 -0.68
C PRO A 65 -6.00 15.42 -0.51
N SER A 66 -6.52 16.15 -1.49
CA SER A 66 -6.70 17.61 -1.49
C SER A 66 -8.15 18.06 -1.24
N GLY A 67 -9.13 17.15 -1.22
CA GLY A 67 -10.52 17.48 -0.93
C GLY A 67 -10.80 17.49 0.58
N HIS A 68 -11.82 18.23 0.99
CA HIS A 68 -12.44 18.07 2.32
C HIS A 68 -13.29 16.79 2.28
N PRO A 69 -12.89 15.67 2.91
CA PRO A 69 -13.75 14.51 3.06
C PRO A 69 -15.05 14.92 3.73
N SER A 70 -16.17 14.85 2.99
CA SER A 70 -17.49 15.21 3.51
C SER A 70 -18.00 14.21 4.56
N ARG A 71 -17.46 12.99 4.62
CA ARG A 71 -17.81 11.93 5.58
C ARG A 71 -16.65 10.97 5.83
N LEU A 72 -16.56 10.49 7.07
CA LEU A 72 -15.63 9.43 7.46
C LEU A 72 -16.15 8.06 6.99
N VAL A 73 -15.36 7.34 6.20
CA VAL A 73 -15.71 5.99 5.72
C VAL A 73 -15.21 4.95 6.72
N LEU A 74 -16.15 4.24 7.35
CA LEU A 74 -15.87 3.28 8.42
C LEU A 74 -16.24 1.83 8.05
N ASP A 75 -16.69 1.60 6.80
CA ASP A 75 -17.22 0.32 6.34
C ASP A 75 -16.22 -0.44 5.46
N GLY A 76 -16.55 -1.70 5.14
CA GLY A 76 -15.75 -2.54 4.27
C GLY A 76 -14.31 -2.74 4.80
N PRO A 77 -13.28 -2.54 3.98
CA PRO A 77 -11.88 -2.68 4.41
C PRO A 77 -11.47 -1.76 5.58
N TYR A 78 -12.10 -0.59 5.71
CA TYR A 78 -11.81 0.39 6.77
C TYR A 78 -12.20 -0.10 8.17
N ARG A 79 -12.93 -1.22 8.27
CA ARG A 79 -13.28 -1.86 9.55
C ARG A 79 -12.09 -2.58 10.19
N PHE A 80 -11.15 -3.03 9.36
CA PHE A 80 -10.04 -3.88 9.78
C PHE A 80 -8.74 -3.07 9.96
N THR A 81 -8.54 -2.07 9.11
CA THR A 81 -7.38 -1.18 9.17
C THR A 81 -7.81 0.23 8.80
N ARG A 82 -7.18 1.24 9.41
CA ARG A 82 -7.40 2.65 9.06
C ARG A 82 -6.86 3.02 7.67
N ASN A 83 -5.94 2.20 7.13
CA ASN A 83 -5.17 2.51 5.93
C ASN A 83 -5.25 1.39 4.86
N PRO A 84 -6.44 0.91 4.47
CA PRO A 84 -6.58 -0.24 3.57
C PRO A 84 -6.07 0.04 2.16
N MET A 85 -6.14 1.30 1.67
CA MET A 85 -5.55 1.67 0.39
C MET A 85 -4.02 1.57 0.39
N TYR A 86 -3.36 1.97 1.48
CA TYR A 86 -1.92 1.83 1.61
C TYR A 86 -1.50 0.37 1.78
N LEU A 87 -2.29 -0.43 2.50
CA LEU A 87 -2.08 -1.87 2.55
C LEU A 87 -2.18 -2.51 1.16
N ALA A 88 -3.20 -2.15 0.39
CA ALA A 88 -3.37 -2.60 -0.99
C ALA A 88 -2.15 -2.22 -1.86
N LEU A 89 -1.67 -0.99 -1.76
CA LEU A 89 -0.48 -0.51 -2.48
C LEU A 89 0.77 -1.33 -2.14
N VAL A 90 1.03 -1.57 -0.85
CA VAL A 90 2.19 -2.36 -0.39
C VAL A 90 2.07 -3.81 -0.86
N LEU A 91 0.90 -4.43 -0.76
CA LEU A 91 0.67 -5.79 -1.25
C LEU A 91 0.89 -5.89 -2.76
N SER A 92 0.29 -4.98 -3.53
CA SER A 92 0.48 -4.95 -4.98
C SER A 92 1.95 -4.73 -5.37
N TYR A 93 2.66 -3.86 -4.66
CA TYR A 93 4.07 -3.62 -4.88
C TYR A 93 4.94 -4.85 -4.60
N VAL A 94 4.78 -5.46 -3.42
CA VAL A 94 5.54 -6.66 -3.02
C VAL A 94 5.24 -7.82 -3.97
N GLY A 95 3.97 -8.04 -4.30
CA GLY A 95 3.55 -9.05 -5.25
C GLY A 95 4.20 -8.87 -6.62
N LEU A 96 4.23 -7.64 -7.14
CA LEU A 96 4.89 -7.33 -8.40
C LEU A 96 6.40 -7.57 -8.35
N CYS A 97 7.08 -7.18 -7.26
CA CYS A 97 8.51 -7.43 -7.10
C CYS A 97 8.83 -8.93 -7.12
N LEU A 98 8.01 -9.75 -6.46
CA LEU A 98 8.14 -11.21 -6.44
C LEU A 98 7.81 -11.83 -7.81
N GLN A 99 6.74 -11.36 -8.46
CA GLN A 99 6.33 -11.82 -9.79
C GLN A 99 7.38 -11.56 -10.87
N LEU A 100 8.16 -10.48 -10.73
CA LEU A 100 9.23 -10.13 -11.65
C LEU A 100 10.60 -10.72 -11.25
N GLY A 101 10.68 -11.50 -10.17
CA GLY A 101 11.93 -12.07 -9.68
C GLY A 101 12.96 -11.02 -9.20
N LEU A 102 12.50 -9.82 -8.82
CA LEU A 102 13.37 -8.69 -8.44
C LEU A 102 13.71 -8.73 -6.95
N LEU A 103 14.69 -9.56 -6.58
CA LEU A 103 15.11 -9.75 -5.18
C LEU A 103 15.55 -8.43 -4.51
N TRP A 104 16.27 -7.58 -5.24
CA TRP A 104 16.67 -6.26 -4.72
C TRP A 104 15.48 -5.32 -4.53
N ALA A 105 14.47 -5.36 -5.40
CA ALA A 105 13.28 -4.55 -5.21
C ALA A 105 12.49 -5.00 -3.97
N VAL A 106 12.41 -6.32 -3.72
CA VAL A 106 11.85 -6.88 -2.48
C VAL A 106 12.63 -6.40 -1.25
N ALA A 107 13.97 -6.43 -1.30
CA ALA A 107 14.82 -5.96 -0.21
C ALA A 107 14.64 -4.46 0.10
N LEU A 108 14.25 -3.65 -0.90
CA LEU A 108 14.02 -2.22 -0.74
C LEU A 108 12.60 -1.86 -0.26
N VAL A 109 11.67 -2.82 -0.17
CA VAL A 109 10.28 -2.61 0.31
C VAL A 109 10.18 -1.85 1.65
N PRO A 110 11.07 -2.04 2.65
CA PRO A 110 11.00 -1.28 3.89
C PRO A 110 11.11 0.24 3.69
N LEU A 111 11.80 0.71 2.65
CA LEU A 111 11.99 2.16 2.40
C LEU A 111 10.68 2.89 2.06
N PRO A 112 9.92 2.53 1.01
CA PRO A 112 8.65 3.17 0.72
C PRO A 112 7.60 2.90 1.81
N TRP A 113 7.66 1.74 2.48
CA TRP A 113 6.77 1.45 3.62
C TRP A 113 7.04 2.36 4.83
N LEU A 114 8.31 2.57 5.20
CA LEU A 114 8.69 3.51 6.26
C LEU A 114 8.28 4.94 5.88
N ALA A 115 8.43 5.33 4.62
CA ALA A 115 7.96 6.62 4.15
C ALA A 115 6.46 6.80 4.40
N LEU A 116 5.64 5.79 4.02
CA LEU A 116 4.21 5.74 4.33
C LEU A 116 3.92 5.89 5.82
N GLN A 117 4.57 5.07 6.64
CA GLN A 117 4.34 4.97 8.08
C GLN A 117 4.73 6.24 8.85
N LEU A 118 5.83 6.89 8.47
CA LEU A 118 6.42 8.00 9.22
C LEU A 118 5.97 9.38 8.74
N TYR A 119 5.63 9.53 7.46
CA TYR A 119 5.29 10.84 6.89
C TYR A 119 3.87 10.91 6.38
N VAL A 120 3.44 9.93 5.59
CA VAL A 120 2.19 10.01 4.82
C VAL A 120 0.98 9.79 5.70
N ILE A 121 0.97 8.65 6.40
CA ILE A 121 -0.12 8.29 7.28
C ILE A 121 -0.25 9.32 8.41
N PRO A 122 0.81 9.71 9.15
CA PRO A 122 0.67 10.72 10.20
C PRO A 122 0.12 12.07 9.70
N PHE A 123 0.53 12.51 8.50
CA PHE A 123 0.00 13.72 7.89
C PHE A 123 -1.50 13.60 7.58
N GLU A 124 -1.94 12.49 7.00
CA GLU A 124 -3.36 12.27 6.70
C GLU A 124 -4.20 12.08 7.96
N GLU A 125 -3.70 11.32 8.95
CA GLU A 125 -4.37 11.16 10.24
C GLU A 125 -4.50 12.51 10.97
N ALA A 126 -3.49 13.41 10.88
CA ALA A 126 -3.58 14.75 11.45
C ALA A 126 -4.65 15.60 10.78
N ARG A 127 -4.78 15.53 9.45
CA ARG A 127 -5.84 16.22 8.72
C ARG A 127 -7.23 15.69 9.04
N LEU A 128 -7.40 14.37 9.06
CA LEU A 128 -8.65 13.73 9.46
C LEU A 128 -9.04 14.08 10.90
N ARG A 129 -8.05 14.17 11.80
CA ARG A 129 -8.28 14.60 13.19
C ARG A 129 -8.70 16.07 13.26
N ALA A 130 -8.11 16.95 12.46
CA ALA A 130 -8.49 18.36 12.41
C ALA A 130 -9.92 18.56 11.88
N GLU A 131 -10.35 17.73 10.93
CA GLU A 131 -11.65 17.85 10.28
C GLU A 131 -12.80 17.16 11.04
N PHE A 132 -12.54 15.98 11.62
CA PHE A 132 -13.58 15.16 12.27
C PHE A 132 -13.46 15.07 13.80
N GLY A 133 -12.38 15.59 14.40
CA GLY A 133 -12.22 15.70 15.86
C GLY A 133 -12.41 14.39 16.62
N LEU A 134 -13.38 14.39 17.55
CA LEU A 134 -13.67 13.25 18.43
C LEU A 134 -14.11 12.00 17.67
N HIS A 135 -14.90 12.14 16.60
CA HIS A 135 -15.36 10.99 15.81
C HIS A 135 -14.19 10.18 15.22
N TYR A 136 -13.14 10.87 14.77
CA TYR A 136 -11.93 10.20 14.27
C TYR A 136 -11.10 9.58 15.40
N SER A 137 -11.08 10.22 16.56
CA SER A 137 -10.38 9.70 17.75
C SER A 137 -11.00 8.39 18.24
N ASP A 138 -12.33 8.32 18.31
CA ASP A 138 -13.08 7.12 18.63
C ASP A 138 -12.82 5.98 17.64
N TYR A 139 -12.73 6.34 16.36
CA TYR A 139 -12.38 5.38 15.32
C TYR A 139 -10.95 4.84 15.49
N CYS A 140 -9.98 5.70 15.80
CA CYS A 140 -8.59 5.29 16.07
C CYS A 140 -8.46 4.37 17.28
N ALA A 141 -9.35 4.49 18.28
CA ALA A 141 -9.38 3.60 19.44
C ALA A 141 -9.88 2.19 19.09
N ARG A 142 -10.75 2.07 18.08
CA ARG A 142 -11.35 0.79 17.66
C ARG A 142 -10.56 0.07 16.58
N VAL A 143 -9.91 0.81 15.69
CA VAL A 143 -9.28 0.26 14.48
C VAL A 143 -7.80 0.60 14.45
N ARG A 144 -6.97 -0.42 14.24
CA ARG A 144 -5.51 -0.27 14.18
C ARG A 144 -5.07 0.43 12.90
N ARG A 145 -3.85 0.99 12.93
CA ARG A 145 -3.27 1.68 11.75
C ARG A 145 -3.01 0.72 10.60
N TRP A 146 -2.57 -0.50 10.94
CA TRP A 146 -2.34 -1.65 10.08
C TRP A 146 -3.07 -2.86 10.70
N LEU A 147 -3.20 -3.97 9.95
CA LEU A 147 -3.82 -5.21 10.44
C LEU A 147 -3.08 -5.77 11.67
#